data_AF-A0A7S1Z0N5-F1
#
_entry.id   AF-A0A7S1Z0N5-F1
#
_cell.length_a   1.000
_cell.length_b   1.000
_cell.length_c   1.000
_cell.angle_alpha   90.00
_cell.angle_beta   90.00
_cell.angle_gamma   90.00
#
_symmetry.space_group_name_H-M   'P 1'
#
loop_
_entity.id
_entity.type
_entity.pdbx_description
1 polymer ?
#
loop_
_entity_poly.entity_id
_entity_poly.type
_entity_poly.pdbx_seq_one_letter_code
_entity_poly.pdbx_strand_id
1 'polypeptide(L)'
;IGAFRNDGNGDGSGHVRVFGFADNEWVQIGSDIDGEAARDWSGFAVSLSDNGNAVAIGARQNSGNGRNSGHVRVYAFDGLADQWVLQGSDIDGEAAGDASGQSVSLSNDGTVVAIGAHFNDGNGNNAGHVRVFSAVVPLSASSGIAISTSEPSFKPTVMPSFLPSLTPMPSSKPSSTPTINHSSVPSMKPSYMPSSKPSSLPSLKPSFMPSLEPSSKPTSKPSPTPSTEHSHVPSLEHSSLPSLMPSSPPSLEPSSQPSLMPSSMPSLNPSFTPSLDNVVISNTASQSCNYFPDGRGVATKAVDGNTNGNYFAEGSVTHTCVQLTNWWRADLEAGYIVDHVLVYNRNDCCRNRIVGTSVQFLDANDTVLCSQSITAVNNVYNLDFSGSDYIMCASQARRIRLLKENEVAVNDNAVLSLAEVEVMG
;
A
#
# COMPACT_ATOMS: atom_id res chain seq x y z
N ILE A 1 4.25 -11.50 -2.73
CA ILE A 1 4.35 -12.94 -3.08
C ILE A 1 5.37 -13.59 -2.15
N GLY A 2 5.01 -14.68 -1.46
CA GLY A 2 5.94 -15.45 -0.61
C GLY A 2 6.45 -16.72 -1.30
N ALA A 3 7.72 -17.05 -1.08
CA ALA A 3 8.42 -18.18 -1.70
C ALA A 3 9.14 -19.03 -0.65
N PHE A 4 8.36 -19.67 0.24
CA PHE A 4 8.82 -20.34 1.47
C PHE A 4 9.79 -21.53 1.34
N ARG A 5 10.23 -21.87 0.12
CA ARG A 5 11.30 -22.84 -0.16
C ARG A 5 12.28 -22.31 -1.21
N ASN A 6 12.45 -21.00 -1.28
CA ASN A 6 13.55 -20.42 -2.02
C ASN A 6 14.85 -20.59 -1.24
N ASP A 7 15.92 -20.97 -1.94
CA ASP A 7 17.22 -21.29 -1.35
C ASP A 7 18.21 -20.11 -1.41
N GLY A 8 17.78 -18.92 -1.83
CA GLY A 8 18.62 -17.76 -2.12
C GLY A 8 19.50 -17.31 -0.97
N ASN A 9 18.99 -17.40 0.27
CA ASN A 9 19.72 -17.13 1.51
C ASN A 9 19.96 -18.40 2.37
N GLY A 10 19.88 -19.59 1.77
CA GLY A 10 20.10 -20.89 2.43
C GLY A 10 18.97 -21.90 2.21
N ASP A 11 19.27 -23.20 2.39
CA ASP A 11 18.36 -24.35 2.17
C ASP A 11 16.97 -24.13 2.80
N GLY A 12 15.98 -23.79 1.97
CA GLY A 12 14.63 -23.43 2.39
C GLY A 12 14.52 -22.27 3.38
N SER A 13 15.39 -21.25 3.34
CA SER A 13 15.19 -20.01 4.12
C SER A 13 13.88 -19.33 3.73
N GLY A 14 13.57 -19.35 2.43
CA GLY A 14 12.46 -18.63 1.82
C GLY A 14 12.74 -17.14 1.66
N HIS A 15 11.89 -16.47 0.87
CA HIS A 15 11.88 -15.01 0.75
C HIS A 15 10.46 -14.50 0.46
N VAL A 16 10.28 -13.18 0.51
CA VAL A 16 9.09 -12.45 0.02
C VAL A 16 9.52 -11.36 -0.95
N ARG A 17 8.72 -11.18 -2.02
CA ARG A 17 8.83 -10.05 -2.95
C ARG A 17 7.50 -9.31 -3.03
N VAL A 18 7.53 -7.99 -3.02
CA VAL A 18 6.36 -7.13 -3.24
C VAL A 18 6.45 -6.52 -4.64
N PHE A 19 5.32 -6.38 -5.33
CA PHE A 19 5.27 -5.85 -6.69
C PHE A 19 4.15 -4.83 -6.79
N GLY A 20 4.43 -3.70 -7.44
CA GLY A 20 3.42 -2.74 -7.91
C GLY A 20 3.07 -3.01 -9.37
N PHE A 21 1.90 -2.53 -9.80
CA PHE A 21 1.49 -2.56 -11.20
C PHE A 21 1.54 -1.14 -11.77
N ALA A 22 2.46 -0.90 -12.70
CA ALA A 22 2.73 0.40 -13.30
C ALA A 22 3.05 0.23 -14.79
N ASP A 23 2.65 1.19 -15.64
CA ASP A 23 2.84 1.15 -17.10
C ASP A 23 2.41 -0.18 -17.78
N ASN A 24 1.39 -0.83 -17.22
CA ASN A 24 0.87 -2.14 -17.62
C ASN A 24 1.83 -3.34 -17.39
N GLU A 25 2.88 -3.16 -16.59
CA GLU A 25 3.80 -4.22 -16.14
C GLU A 25 3.82 -4.36 -14.60
N TRP A 26 4.29 -5.52 -14.11
CA TRP A 26 4.50 -5.75 -12.67
C TRP A 26 5.96 -5.48 -12.31
N VAL A 27 6.20 -4.37 -11.62
CA VAL A 27 7.53 -3.91 -11.19
C VAL A 27 7.74 -4.30 -9.73
N GLN A 28 8.93 -4.81 -9.38
CA GLN A 28 9.25 -5.13 -7.99
C GLN A 28 9.45 -3.85 -7.16
N ILE A 29 8.89 -3.80 -5.95
CA ILE A 29 9.05 -2.69 -5.00
C ILE A 29 10.09 -3.11 -3.97
N GLY A 30 11.24 -2.44 -3.96
CA GLY A 30 12.40 -2.73 -3.12
C GLY A 30 13.07 -4.09 -3.33
N SER A 31 14.08 -4.33 -2.49
CA SER A 31 14.82 -5.60 -2.42
C SER A 31 13.94 -6.81 -2.06
N ASP A 32 14.44 -8.00 -2.36
CA ASP A 32 13.93 -9.25 -1.79
C ASP A 32 14.00 -9.23 -0.25
N ILE A 33 12.94 -9.70 0.41
CA ILE A 33 12.90 -9.85 1.87
C ILE A 33 13.23 -11.30 2.20
N ASP A 34 14.51 -11.59 2.42
CA ASP A 34 15.00 -12.95 2.69
C ASP A 34 14.69 -13.46 4.12
N GLY A 35 14.49 -14.78 4.22
CA GLY A 35 14.45 -15.52 5.48
C GLY A 35 15.82 -15.63 6.15
N GLU A 36 15.83 -15.83 7.48
CA GLU A 36 17.03 -15.64 8.32
C GLU A 36 17.89 -16.89 8.44
N ALA A 37 17.26 -18.04 8.69
CA ALA A 37 17.95 -19.32 8.78
C ALA A 37 17.37 -20.33 7.78
N ALA A 38 18.22 -21.29 7.42
CA ALA A 38 17.82 -22.42 6.59
C ALA A 38 16.65 -23.20 7.23
N ARG A 39 15.60 -23.44 6.44
CA ARG A 39 14.37 -24.17 6.77
C ARG A 39 13.35 -23.45 7.66
N ASP A 40 13.52 -22.15 7.93
CA ASP A 40 12.50 -21.34 8.61
C ASP A 40 11.18 -21.25 7.82
N TRP A 41 11.27 -21.39 6.49
CA TRP A 41 10.16 -21.24 5.53
C TRP A 41 9.54 -19.84 5.56
N SER A 42 10.37 -18.80 5.49
CA SER A 42 9.90 -17.40 5.47
C SER A 42 9.09 -17.07 4.22
N GLY A 43 7.99 -16.35 4.39
CA GLY A 43 7.00 -16.17 3.33
C GLY A 43 6.07 -17.38 3.15
N PHE A 44 5.88 -18.22 4.18
CA PHE A 44 4.86 -19.27 4.16
C PHE A 44 3.45 -18.68 4.18
N ALA A 45 3.25 -17.67 5.03
CA ALA A 45 2.08 -16.80 5.01
C ALA A 45 2.55 -15.36 4.79
N VAL A 46 1.79 -14.60 4.00
CA VAL A 46 2.02 -13.17 3.77
C VAL A 46 0.69 -12.42 3.82
N SER A 47 0.69 -11.23 4.40
CA SER A 47 -0.41 -10.27 4.35
C SER A 47 0.18 -8.89 4.12
N LEU A 48 -0.48 -8.11 3.27
CA LEU A 48 -0.13 -6.72 2.93
C LEU A 48 -1.23 -5.82 3.49
N SER A 49 -0.88 -4.61 3.94
CA SER A 49 -1.87 -3.56 4.23
C SER A 49 -2.55 -3.07 2.95
N ASP A 50 -3.73 -2.45 3.06
CA ASP A 50 -4.50 -1.94 1.92
C ASP A 50 -3.70 -0.87 1.14
N ASN A 51 -2.95 -0.05 1.87
CA ASN A 51 -2.07 0.99 1.31
C ASN A 51 -0.74 0.44 0.73
N GLY A 52 -0.51 -0.88 0.75
CA GLY A 52 0.69 -1.52 0.24
C GLY A 52 1.97 -1.32 1.05
N ASN A 53 2.00 -0.39 2.01
CA ASN A 53 3.23 0.06 2.67
C ASN A 53 3.70 -0.83 3.84
N ALA A 54 2.90 -1.80 4.30
CA ALA A 54 3.28 -2.74 5.36
C ALA A 54 3.04 -4.19 4.94
N VAL A 55 3.99 -5.09 5.24
CA VAL A 55 3.88 -6.53 4.97
C VAL A 55 4.20 -7.36 6.20
N ALA A 56 3.28 -8.22 6.60
CA ALA A 56 3.49 -9.25 7.62
C ALA A 56 3.88 -10.57 6.95
N ILE A 57 4.95 -11.20 7.45
CA ILE A 57 5.59 -12.37 6.87
C ILE A 57 5.73 -13.44 7.95
N GLY A 58 5.02 -14.56 7.79
CA GLY A 58 5.11 -15.70 8.69
C GLY A 58 6.09 -16.77 8.21
N ALA A 59 6.92 -17.27 9.14
CA ALA A 59 7.85 -18.38 8.91
C ALA A 59 7.59 -19.51 9.91
N ARG A 60 6.60 -20.35 9.61
CA ARG A 60 6.05 -21.36 10.53
C ARG A 60 6.99 -22.52 10.94
N GLN A 61 8.25 -22.54 10.48
CA GLN A 61 9.27 -23.51 10.89
C GLN A 61 10.48 -22.86 11.57
N ASN A 62 10.53 -21.52 11.65
CA ASN A 62 11.52 -20.82 12.46
C ASN A 62 11.49 -21.35 13.90
N SER A 63 12.67 -21.35 14.53
CA SER A 63 12.89 -21.98 15.83
C SER A 63 13.50 -21.05 16.89
N GLY A 64 13.34 -19.73 16.75
CA GLY A 64 13.91 -18.71 17.64
C GLY A 64 13.60 -18.97 19.12
N ASN A 65 12.32 -19.12 19.44
CA ASN A 65 11.83 -19.50 20.78
C ASN A 65 11.51 -21.01 20.94
N GLY A 66 12.22 -21.88 20.21
CA GLY A 66 12.10 -23.34 20.33
C GLY A 66 11.73 -24.04 19.02
N ARG A 67 12.03 -25.34 18.91
CA ARG A 67 11.93 -26.08 17.64
C ARG A 67 10.54 -25.95 17.00
N ASN A 68 10.48 -25.36 15.81
CA ASN A 68 9.26 -25.12 15.05
C ASN A 68 8.20 -24.31 15.84
N SER A 69 8.60 -23.42 16.74
CA SER A 69 7.70 -22.42 17.34
C SER A 69 7.06 -21.53 16.27
N GLY A 70 7.82 -21.25 15.20
CA GLY A 70 7.50 -20.30 14.15
C GLY A 70 7.62 -18.85 14.63
N HIS A 71 7.72 -17.91 13.69
CA HIS A 71 7.67 -16.48 13.99
C HIS A 71 6.93 -15.69 12.92
N VAL A 72 6.70 -14.41 13.20
CA VAL A 72 6.23 -13.41 12.23
C VAL A 72 7.13 -12.18 12.32
N ARG A 73 7.49 -11.65 11.15
CA ARG A 73 8.17 -10.37 10.99
C ARG A 73 7.25 -9.41 10.24
N VAL A 74 7.19 -8.15 10.66
CA VAL A 74 6.41 -7.09 10.00
C VAL A 74 7.39 -6.06 9.47
N TYR A 75 7.25 -5.69 8.20
CA TYR A 75 8.08 -4.68 7.54
C TYR A 75 7.21 -3.51 7.10
N ALA A 76 7.78 -2.31 7.13
CA ALA A 76 7.24 -1.14 6.43
C ALA A 76 8.19 -0.76 5.28
N PHE A 77 7.64 -0.21 4.20
CA PHE A 77 8.43 0.25 3.07
C PHE A 77 8.94 1.68 3.29
N ASP A 78 10.25 1.87 3.22
CA ASP A 78 10.89 3.18 3.12
C ASP A 78 11.04 3.55 1.64
N GLY A 79 10.12 4.38 1.14
CA GLY A 79 10.12 4.86 -0.25
C GLY A 79 11.23 5.87 -0.58
N LEU A 80 11.95 6.41 0.41
CA LEU A 80 13.15 7.24 0.16
C LEU A 80 14.41 6.38 0.00
N ALA A 81 14.45 5.22 0.67
CA ALA A 81 15.51 4.22 0.53
C ALA A 81 15.25 3.18 -0.57
N ASP A 82 13.99 3.03 -1.03
CA ASP A 82 13.49 1.89 -1.82
C ASP A 82 13.75 0.54 -1.14
N GLN A 83 13.51 0.45 0.18
CA GLN A 83 13.81 -0.75 0.97
C GLN A 83 12.70 -1.11 1.97
N TRP A 84 12.60 -2.41 2.28
CA TRP A 84 11.71 -2.94 3.31
C TRP A 84 12.42 -2.97 4.67
N VAL A 85 11.93 -2.18 5.63
CA VAL A 85 12.52 -1.99 6.95
C VAL A 85 11.72 -2.77 8.01
N LEU A 86 12.40 -3.65 8.73
CA LEU A 86 11.80 -4.45 9.82
C LEU A 86 11.28 -3.54 10.95
N GLN A 87 10.03 -3.76 11.36
CA GLN A 87 9.36 -2.97 12.38
C GLN A 87 9.42 -3.66 13.74
N GLY A 88 10.35 -3.22 14.59
CA GLY A 88 10.54 -3.75 15.93
C GLY A 88 11.39 -5.03 15.95
N SER A 89 11.02 -5.97 16.82
CA SER A 89 11.64 -7.28 16.96
C SER A 89 10.70 -8.39 16.51
N ASP A 90 11.25 -9.58 16.29
CA ASP A 90 10.51 -10.73 15.79
C ASP A 90 9.39 -11.16 16.74
N ILE A 91 8.24 -11.56 16.17
CA ILE A 91 7.08 -12.01 16.92
C ILE A 91 7.11 -13.55 17.00
N ASP A 92 7.94 -14.04 17.92
CA ASP A 92 8.16 -15.46 18.20
C ASP A 92 6.89 -16.21 18.64
N GLY A 93 6.80 -17.49 18.27
CA GLY A 93 5.86 -18.48 18.81
C GLY A 93 6.11 -18.78 20.30
N GLU A 94 5.09 -19.26 21.01
CA GLU A 94 5.14 -19.38 22.47
C GLU A 94 5.80 -20.69 22.92
N ALA A 95 5.51 -21.80 22.24
CA ALA A 95 6.10 -23.11 22.50
C ALA A 95 6.60 -23.82 21.23
N ALA A 96 7.44 -24.83 21.43
CA ALA A 96 8.04 -25.62 20.36
C ALA A 96 7.02 -26.55 19.69
N GLY A 97 6.61 -26.23 18.46
CA GLY A 97 5.67 -26.99 17.65
C GLY A 97 4.43 -26.20 17.22
N ASP A 98 4.16 -25.06 17.86
CA ASP A 98 2.97 -24.21 17.64
C ASP A 98 2.71 -23.82 16.18
N ALA A 99 3.79 -23.68 15.40
CA ALA A 99 3.78 -23.17 14.03
C ALA A 99 3.16 -21.76 13.91
N SER A 100 3.62 -20.83 14.77
CA SER A 100 3.27 -19.41 14.75
C SER A 100 3.62 -18.78 13.39
N GLY A 101 2.77 -17.89 12.91
CA GLY A 101 2.88 -17.34 11.56
C GLY A 101 2.46 -18.32 10.45
N GLN A 102 1.75 -19.42 10.76
CA GLN A 102 1.12 -20.23 9.70
C GLN A 102 -0.03 -19.49 9.00
N SER A 103 -0.69 -18.56 9.69
CA SER A 103 -1.55 -17.55 9.09
C SER A 103 -1.27 -16.18 9.70
N VAL A 104 -1.31 -15.14 8.86
CA VAL A 104 -1.16 -13.75 9.26
C VAL A 104 -2.21 -12.90 8.56
N SER A 105 -2.71 -11.86 9.23
CA SER A 105 -3.52 -10.80 8.64
C SER A 105 -3.08 -9.47 9.25
N LEU A 106 -2.76 -8.49 8.41
CA LEU A 106 -2.69 -7.10 8.81
C LEU A 106 -4.10 -6.48 8.85
N SER A 107 -4.22 -5.37 9.56
CA SER A 107 -5.27 -4.36 9.35
C SER A 107 -4.97 -3.51 8.11
N ASN A 108 -5.98 -2.80 7.61
CA ASN A 108 -5.92 -1.99 6.39
C ASN A 108 -4.82 -0.91 6.43
N ASP A 109 -4.56 -0.36 7.62
CA ASP A 109 -3.51 0.64 7.91
C ASP A 109 -2.13 0.02 8.23
N GLY A 110 -2.04 -1.30 8.37
CA GLY A 110 -0.83 -2.03 8.75
C GLY A 110 -0.44 -1.96 10.24
N THR A 111 -1.19 -1.25 11.09
CA THR A 111 -0.80 -1.02 12.51
C THR A 111 -1.10 -2.21 13.42
N VAL A 112 -2.01 -3.12 13.04
CA VAL A 112 -2.40 -4.31 13.79
C VAL A 112 -2.10 -5.57 12.99
N VAL A 113 -1.49 -6.57 13.63
CA VAL A 113 -1.28 -7.90 13.04
C VAL A 113 -1.94 -8.99 13.89
N ALA A 114 -2.78 -9.81 13.25
CA ALA A 114 -3.34 -11.03 13.81
C ALA A 114 -2.54 -12.25 13.30
N ILE A 115 -2.07 -13.09 14.22
CA ILE A 115 -1.14 -14.19 13.96
C ILE A 115 -1.75 -15.49 14.48
N GLY A 116 -2.01 -16.44 13.59
CA GLY A 116 -2.52 -17.76 13.93
C GLY A 116 -1.41 -18.80 14.07
N ALA A 117 -1.50 -19.63 15.11
CA ALA A 117 -0.72 -20.86 15.25
C ALA A 117 -1.65 -22.02 15.62
N HIS A 118 -1.96 -22.85 14.62
CA HIS A 118 -2.97 -23.91 14.72
C HIS A 118 -2.54 -25.16 15.51
N PHE A 119 -1.25 -25.29 15.85
CA PHE A 119 -0.74 -26.43 16.63
C PHE A 119 -0.52 -26.09 18.12
N ASN A 120 -0.65 -24.82 18.51
CA ASN A 120 -0.51 -24.41 19.90
C ASN A 120 -1.46 -25.21 20.82
N ASP A 121 -0.91 -25.71 21.92
CA ASP A 121 -1.55 -26.68 22.80
C ASP A 121 -1.91 -26.13 24.20
N GLY A 122 -1.73 -24.83 24.43
CA GLY A 122 -1.90 -24.19 25.75
C GLY A 122 -3.30 -24.32 26.37
N ASN A 123 -4.32 -24.60 25.55
CA ASN A 123 -5.69 -24.92 25.99
C ASN A 123 -6.13 -26.35 25.61
N GLY A 124 -5.20 -27.22 25.24
CA GLY A 124 -5.42 -28.60 24.79
C GLY A 124 -4.74 -28.90 23.46
N ASN A 125 -4.40 -30.19 23.24
CA ASN A 125 -3.65 -30.69 22.07
C ASN A 125 -4.16 -30.14 20.71
N ASN A 126 -3.35 -29.28 20.08
CA ASN A 126 -3.69 -28.57 18.82
C ASN A 126 -5.04 -27.83 18.87
N ALA A 127 -5.41 -27.26 20.02
CA ALA A 127 -6.58 -26.38 20.13
C ALA A 127 -6.42 -25.12 19.27
N GLY A 128 -5.16 -24.69 19.07
CA GLY A 128 -4.79 -23.52 18.28
C GLY A 128 -5.00 -22.22 19.04
N HIS A 129 -4.26 -21.20 18.63
CA HIS A 129 -4.41 -19.85 19.17
C HIS A 129 -4.25 -18.78 18.10
N VAL A 130 -4.73 -17.58 18.40
CA VAL A 130 -4.47 -16.35 17.65
C VAL A 130 -3.97 -15.31 18.63
N ARG A 131 -2.82 -14.69 18.35
CA ARG A 131 -2.33 -13.50 19.06
C ARG A 131 -2.50 -12.28 18.17
N VAL A 132 -2.82 -11.15 18.77
CA VAL A 132 -3.02 -9.87 18.07
C VAL A 132 -2.09 -8.84 18.70
N PHE A 133 -1.30 -8.18 17.86
CA PHE A 133 -0.32 -7.17 18.26
C PHE A 133 -0.63 -5.86 17.54
N SER A 134 -0.38 -4.73 18.21
CA SER A 134 -0.53 -3.39 17.62
C SER A 134 0.76 -2.60 17.76
N ALA A 135 1.16 -1.88 16.72
CA ALA A 135 2.28 -0.94 16.76
C ALA A 135 1.97 0.18 17.77
N VAL A 136 2.84 0.36 18.77
CA VAL A 136 2.71 1.43 19.77
C VAL A 136 3.53 2.63 19.33
N VAL A 137 2.88 3.60 18.68
CA VAL A 137 3.48 4.91 18.42
C VAL A 137 3.67 5.64 19.77
N PRO A 138 4.89 6.01 20.18
CA PRO A 138 5.13 6.59 21.51
C PRO A 138 4.60 8.02 21.59
N LEU A 139 3.65 8.25 22.50
CA LEU A 139 3.03 9.56 22.75
C LEU A 139 3.96 10.55 23.49
N SER A 140 5.10 10.93 22.90
CA SER A 140 5.87 12.12 23.31
C SER A 140 6.94 12.54 22.30
N ALA A 141 6.68 13.63 21.57
CA ALA A 141 7.70 14.44 20.87
C ALA A 141 7.19 15.87 20.57
N SER A 142 6.45 16.50 21.50
CA SER A 142 5.92 17.87 21.32
C SER A 142 6.32 18.80 22.47
N SER A 143 6.54 20.07 22.13
CA SER A 143 6.96 21.19 22.99
C SER A 143 8.42 21.14 23.49
N GLY A 144 9.28 21.96 22.87
CA GLY A 144 10.68 22.15 23.25
C GLY A 144 11.28 23.38 22.55
N ILE A 145 11.06 24.57 23.09
CA ILE A 145 11.49 25.84 22.48
C ILE A 145 13.02 26.03 22.64
N ALA A 146 13.72 26.27 21.52
CA ALA A 146 15.04 26.88 21.52
C ALA A 146 15.21 27.76 20.25
N ILE A 147 15.15 29.08 20.43
CA ILE A 147 15.44 30.06 19.36
C ILE A 147 16.95 30.37 19.37
N SER A 148 17.62 30.24 18.23
CA SER A 148 18.86 30.98 17.94
C SER A 148 18.98 31.20 16.44
N THR A 149 19.44 32.39 16.02
CA THR A 149 19.30 32.90 14.65
C THR A 149 20.64 33.22 13.99
N SER A 150 20.99 32.53 12.90
CA SER A 150 21.88 33.07 11.85
C SER A 150 21.88 32.22 10.56
N GLU A 151 21.14 32.66 9.55
CA GLU A 151 21.50 32.48 8.12
C GLU A 151 22.55 33.59 7.74
N PRO A 152 23.17 33.66 6.53
CA PRO A 152 22.67 33.12 5.26
C PRO A 152 23.68 32.50 4.26
N SER A 153 23.13 32.04 3.12
CA SER A 153 23.65 32.18 1.74
C SER A 153 24.23 30.96 1.00
N PHE A 154 23.59 30.64 -0.13
CA PHE A 154 24.12 29.89 -1.29
C PHE A 154 25.16 30.76 -2.07
N LYS A 155 25.93 30.34 -3.10
CA LYS A 155 25.71 29.48 -4.29
C LYS A 155 27.06 28.84 -4.83
N PRO A 156 27.08 28.03 -5.92
CA PRO A 156 28.06 26.92 -6.07
C PRO A 156 29.11 27.00 -7.22
N THR A 157 30.16 26.16 -7.16
CA THR A 157 31.07 25.86 -8.31
C THR A 157 31.81 24.49 -8.28
N VAL A 158 31.39 23.56 -9.15
CA VAL A 158 32.18 22.78 -10.15
C VAL A 158 33.63 22.26 -9.86
N MET A 159 33.77 20.92 -9.78
CA MET A 159 34.88 20.02 -10.24
C MET A 159 36.26 19.90 -9.51
N PRO A 160 37.07 18.82 -9.78
CA PRO A 160 38.04 18.25 -8.80
C PRO A 160 39.51 18.06 -9.27
N SER A 161 40.43 17.67 -8.36
CA SER A 161 41.69 16.96 -8.70
C SER A 161 42.50 16.30 -7.54
N PHE A 162 42.78 15.00 -7.70
CA PHE A 162 44.03 14.22 -7.46
C PHE A 162 45.01 14.39 -6.26
N LEU A 163 45.18 13.26 -5.52
CA LEU A 163 46.46 12.58 -5.12
C LEU A 163 47.48 13.29 -4.16
N PRO A 164 48.51 12.59 -3.62
CA PRO A 164 48.54 11.30 -2.91
C PRO A 164 49.31 11.38 -1.56
N SER A 165 49.56 10.25 -0.87
CA SER A 165 50.53 10.18 0.25
C SER A 165 51.26 8.83 0.32
N LEU A 166 52.51 8.83 0.80
CA LEU A 166 53.46 7.68 0.80
C LEU A 166 54.36 7.67 2.06
N THR A 167 54.31 6.59 2.86
CA THR A 167 55.41 5.75 3.45
C THR A 167 56.73 6.36 4.03
N PRO A 168 57.55 5.64 4.86
CA PRO A 168 57.29 4.55 5.86
C PRO A 168 58.19 4.54 7.16
N MET A 169 57.91 3.60 8.11
CA MET A 169 58.87 2.89 9.02
C MET A 169 59.62 3.64 10.19
N PRO A 170 60.31 2.97 11.17
CA PRO A 170 60.27 1.55 11.66
C PRO A 170 60.40 1.27 13.21
N SER A 171 59.86 0.13 13.68
CA SER A 171 60.40 -0.92 14.62
C SER A 171 61.09 -0.65 15.99
N SER A 172 60.64 -1.33 17.07
CA SER A 172 61.48 -2.09 18.05
C SER A 172 60.67 -3.08 18.96
N LYS A 173 61.34 -3.90 19.81
CA LYS A 173 60.88 -5.13 20.56
C LYS A 173 61.77 -5.33 21.83
N PRO A 174 61.69 -6.35 22.76
CA PRO A 174 60.72 -7.43 23.06
C PRO A 174 60.45 -7.73 24.60
N SER A 175 59.94 -8.95 24.91
CA SER A 175 59.97 -9.73 26.18
C SER A 175 58.69 -9.71 27.05
N SER A 176 58.25 -10.79 27.75
CA SER A 176 58.80 -12.14 28.02
C SER A 176 57.71 -13.26 28.08
N THR A 177 58.09 -14.55 28.22
CA THR A 177 57.19 -15.71 28.41
C THR A 177 57.69 -16.69 29.48
N PRO A 178 56.77 -17.37 30.21
CA PRO A 178 56.83 -18.84 30.40
C PRO A 178 55.43 -19.53 30.57
N THR A 179 55.21 -20.85 30.54
CA THR A 179 55.83 -21.99 29.80
C THR A 179 54.85 -23.21 29.81
N ILE A 180 54.47 -23.69 28.62
CA ILE A 180 54.47 -25.12 28.16
C ILE A 180 54.03 -26.24 29.13
N ASN A 181 53.02 -27.04 28.72
CA ASN A 181 53.27 -28.47 28.50
C ASN A 181 52.33 -29.13 27.46
N HIS A 182 52.84 -30.13 26.72
CA HIS A 182 52.13 -30.91 25.70
C HIS A 182 52.38 -32.41 25.91
N SER A 183 51.52 -33.26 25.35
CA SER A 183 51.94 -34.57 24.84
C SER A 183 51.21 -34.90 23.53
N SER A 184 51.85 -35.69 22.66
CA SER A 184 51.44 -35.87 21.27
C SER A 184 51.82 -37.25 20.72
N VAL A 185 50.93 -37.87 19.93
CA VAL A 185 51.27 -38.85 18.87
C VAL A 185 50.20 -38.76 17.75
N PRO A 186 50.57 -38.72 16.45
CA PRO A 186 49.63 -38.66 15.31
C PRO A 186 49.50 -40.00 14.54
N SER A 187 48.85 -39.97 13.34
CA SER A 187 48.70 -41.02 12.28
C SER A 187 47.23 -41.52 12.12
N MET A 188 46.63 -41.78 10.94
CA MET A 188 47.13 -41.98 9.55
C MET A 188 46.32 -41.25 8.42
N LYS A 189 47.08 -40.75 7.43
CA LYS A 189 46.97 -40.90 5.95
C LYS A 189 45.60 -40.94 5.21
N PRO A 190 45.39 -40.09 4.17
CA PRO A 190 44.31 -40.23 3.17
C PRO A 190 44.68 -41.12 1.97
N SER A 191 43.69 -41.53 1.16
CA SER A 191 43.87 -42.26 -0.10
C SER A 191 43.24 -41.53 -1.31
N TYR A 192 43.84 -41.72 -2.49
CA TYR A 192 43.49 -41.08 -3.77
C TYR A 192 43.03 -42.14 -4.80
N MET A 193 42.17 -41.74 -5.76
CA MET A 193 42.27 -42.25 -7.13
C MET A 193 41.57 -41.36 -8.18
N PRO A 194 42.29 -40.80 -9.17
CA PRO A 194 41.69 -40.10 -10.33
C PRO A 194 42.24 -40.54 -11.72
N SER A 195 41.41 -40.50 -12.77
CA SER A 195 41.74 -40.23 -14.21
C SER A 195 40.48 -40.50 -15.09
N SER A 196 39.99 -39.56 -15.92
CA SER A 196 40.39 -39.15 -17.31
C SER A 196 39.85 -40.09 -18.42
N LYS A 197 39.37 -39.67 -19.61
CA LYS A 197 39.37 -38.38 -20.37
C LYS A 197 38.11 -38.29 -21.32
N PRO A 198 37.82 -37.16 -22.03
CA PRO A 198 36.49 -36.88 -22.61
C PRO A 198 36.35 -36.76 -24.16
N SER A 199 35.09 -36.67 -24.62
CA SER A 199 34.55 -36.21 -25.92
C SER A 199 33.00 -36.02 -25.77
N SER A 200 32.21 -35.30 -26.60
CA SER A 200 32.40 -34.23 -27.62
C SER A 200 31.04 -33.49 -27.87
N LEU A 201 30.91 -32.69 -28.95
CA LEU A 201 29.76 -31.84 -29.36
C LEU A 201 29.73 -31.75 -30.93
N PRO A 202 28.70 -31.22 -31.65
CA PRO A 202 27.32 -30.79 -31.30
C PRO A 202 26.20 -31.20 -32.34
N SER A 203 25.00 -30.58 -32.24
CA SER A 203 23.97 -30.33 -33.31
C SER A 203 22.95 -31.47 -33.63
N LEU A 204 21.71 -31.25 -34.12
CA LEU A 204 20.91 -30.08 -34.60
C LEU A 204 19.43 -30.12 -34.12
N LYS A 205 18.69 -29.01 -34.28
CA LYS A 205 17.19 -28.88 -34.26
C LYS A 205 16.73 -28.65 -35.71
N PRO A 206 15.70 -29.34 -36.27
CA PRO A 206 14.27 -28.91 -36.25
C PRO A 206 13.26 -30.11 -36.38
N SER A 207 11.95 -30.02 -36.66
CA SER A 207 10.81 -29.20 -36.15
C SER A 207 9.44 -29.82 -36.58
N PHE A 208 8.32 -29.27 -36.09
CA PHE A 208 6.91 -29.39 -36.57
C PHE A 208 6.07 -30.69 -36.43
N MET A 209 4.78 -30.46 -36.15
CA MET A 209 3.57 -31.33 -36.34
C MET A 209 3.04 -31.17 -37.80
N PRO A 210 1.92 -31.78 -38.30
CA PRO A 210 0.80 -32.46 -37.61
C PRO A 210 0.19 -33.68 -38.38
N SER A 211 -1.14 -33.88 -38.21
CA SER A 211 -2.06 -34.81 -38.91
C SER A 211 -2.14 -36.24 -38.34
N LEU A 212 -3.24 -37.00 -38.41
CA LEU A 212 -4.71 -36.82 -38.46
C LEU A 212 -5.30 -38.26 -38.38
N GLU A 213 -6.59 -38.38 -38.04
CA GLU A 213 -7.48 -39.56 -37.99
C GLU A 213 -7.57 -40.48 -39.25
N PRO A 214 -8.35 -41.61 -39.28
CA PRO A 214 -9.05 -42.38 -38.21
C PRO A 214 -9.06 -43.95 -38.38
N SER A 215 -9.85 -44.63 -37.51
CA SER A 215 -10.45 -46.00 -37.66
C SER A 215 -9.56 -47.23 -37.33
N SER A 216 -10.07 -48.40 -36.90
CA SER A 216 -11.41 -49.00 -37.09
C SER A 216 -11.91 -49.95 -35.96
N LYS A 217 -13.21 -50.27 -35.99
CA LYS A 217 -14.00 -51.24 -35.15
C LYS A 217 -14.02 -52.64 -35.83
N PRO A 218 -14.77 -53.70 -35.39
CA PRO A 218 -15.26 -54.13 -34.05
C PRO A 218 -15.14 -55.67 -33.75
N THR A 219 -15.39 -56.09 -32.50
CA THR A 219 -16.03 -57.38 -32.10
C THR A 219 -16.78 -57.15 -30.76
N SER A 220 -17.97 -57.68 -30.38
CA SER A 220 -18.84 -58.85 -30.72
C SER A 220 -18.49 -60.15 -29.97
N LYS A 221 -19.39 -60.88 -29.25
CA LYS A 221 -20.86 -60.73 -29.01
C LYS A 221 -21.27 -61.38 -27.62
N PRO A 222 -22.45 -61.99 -27.29
CA PRO A 222 -23.27 -61.54 -26.13
C PRO A 222 -23.83 -62.63 -25.16
N SER A 223 -24.87 -62.25 -24.38
CA SER A 223 -26.03 -63.03 -23.87
C SER A 223 -26.04 -63.50 -22.39
N PRO A 224 -27.23 -63.72 -21.76
CA PRO A 224 -28.61 -63.42 -22.20
C PRO A 224 -29.49 -62.63 -21.17
N THR A 225 -30.69 -62.21 -21.62
CA THR A 225 -31.87 -61.80 -20.80
C THR A 225 -32.84 -63.01 -20.63
N PRO A 226 -34.10 -62.98 -20.09
CA PRO A 226 -35.20 -61.99 -20.20
C PRO A 226 -35.82 -61.64 -18.80
N SER A 227 -37.03 -61.09 -18.56
CA SER A 227 -38.26 -60.70 -19.31
C SER A 227 -38.97 -59.60 -18.46
N THR A 228 -40.01 -58.84 -18.86
CA THR A 228 -40.95 -58.76 -20.02
C THR A 228 -41.28 -57.25 -20.25
N GLU A 229 -42.34 -56.69 -20.85
CA GLU A 229 -43.58 -57.04 -21.62
C GLU A 229 -43.82 -55.87 -22.63
N HIS A 230 -44.28 -56.09 -23.87
CA HIS A 230 -45.66 -55.98 -24.40
C HIS A 230 -46.36 -54.59 -24.29
N SER A 231 -46.97 -54.02 -25.36
CA SER A 231 -47.00 -54.43 -26.79
C SER A 231 -47.56 -53.34 -27.76
N HIS A 232 -47.29 -53.52 -29.07
CA HIS A 232 -48.02 -52.98 -30.26
C HIS A 232 -47.91 -51.50 -30.71
N VAL A 233 -48.34 -51.28 -31.97
CA VAL A 233 -48.10 -50.18 -32.95
C VAL A 233 -49.17 -50.32 -34.08
N PRO A 234 -49.32 -49.45 -35.13
CA PRO A 234 -48.81 -48.08 -35.41
C PRO A 234 -49.87 -47.10 -36.05
N SER A 235 -49.40 -45.96 -36.62
CA SER A 235 -49.73 -45.44 -37.99
C SER A 235 -50.55 -44.14 -38.20
N LEU A 236 -50.10 -43.32 -39.19
CA LEU A 236 -50.81 -42.31 -40.03
C LEU A 236 -51.44 -41.06 -39.34
N GLU A 237 -51.64 -39.87 -39.95
CA GLU A 237 -51.01 -39.10 -41.07
C GLU A 237 -51.52 -37.63 -41.03
N HIS A 238 -50.80 -36.67 -41.64
CA HIS A 238 -51.25 -35.30 -42.04
C HIS A 238 -51.72 -34.32 -40.91
N SER A 239 -51.74 -32.97 -41.04
CA SER A 239 -51.07 -32.00 -41.93
C SER A 239 -51.11 -30.56 -41.34
N SER A 240 -50.31 -29.64 -41.93
CA SER A 240 -50.56 -28.18 -42.08
C SER A 240 -50.80 -27.23 -40.86
N LEU A 241 -49.84 -26.31 -40.67
CA LEU A 241 -49.98 -24.93 -40.15
C LEU A 241 -50.88 -24.05 -41.06
N PRO A 242 -51.27 -22.79 -40.70
CA PRO A 242 -51.32 -22.11 -39.38
C PRO A 242 -52.67 -21.36 -39.11
N SER A 243 -52.76 -20.60 -38.00
CA SER A 243 -53.04 -19.13 -37.98
C SER A 243 -54.01 -18.61 -36.88
N LEU A 244 -53.74 -17.34 -36.47
CA LEU A 244 -54.60 -16.35 -35.78
C LEU A 244 -55.06 -16.58 -34.31
N MET A 245 -55.02 -15.48 -33.56
CA MET A 245 -55.60 -15.24 -32.20
C MET A 245 -56.68 -14.11 -32.33
N PRO A 246 -57.30 -13.53 -31.26
CA PRO A 246 -57.26 -13.82 -29.81
C PRO A 246 -58.63 -13.77 -29.05
N SER A 247 -58.66 -14.26 -27.81
CA SER A 247 -59.58 -13.79 -26.72
C SER A 247 -59.13 -14.30 -25.34
N SER A 248 -59.57 -13.68 -24.24
CA SER A 248 -59.06 -13.84 -22.85
C SER A 248 -60.21 -13.77 -21.80
N PRO A 249 -59.97 -13.63 -20.47
CA PRO A 249 -59.12 -14.36 -19.50
C PRO A 249 -59.97 -15.12 -18.42
N PRO A 250 -59.37 -15.83 -17.44
CA PRO A 250 -59.11 -15.26 -16.09
C PRO A 250 -57.76 -15.72 -15.47
N SER A 251 -56.89 -14.87 -14.91
CA SER A 251 -56.97 -14.14 -13.63
C SER A 251 -56.83 -15.00 -12.34
N LEU A 252 -55.60 -15.42 -12.03
CA LEU A 252 -55.10 -15.59 -10.65
C LEU A 252 -53.68 -15.02 -10.55
N GLU A 253 -53.50 -14.04 -9.68
CA GLU A 253 -52.24 -13.41 -9.26
C GLU A 253 -52.12 -13.52 -7.73
N PRO A 254 -50.97 -13.20 -7.08
CA PRO A 254 -49.73 -12.64 -7.66
C PRO A 254 -48.45 -13.44 -7.34
N SER A 255 -47.40 -13.21 -8.14
CA SER A 255 -46.01 -13.37 -7.73
C SER A 255 -45.28 -12.03 -7.89
N SER A 256 -45.17 -11.26 -6.80
CA SER A 256 -44.78 -9.86 -6.85
C SER A 256 -43.26 -9.65 -6.95
N GLN A 257 -42.73 -9.45 -8.16
CA GLN A 257 -41.46 -8.75 -8.36
C GLN A 257 -41.42 -8.00 -9.71
N PRO A 258 -41.51 -6.66 -9.72
CA PRO A 258 -41.42 -5.88 -10.95
C PRO A 258 -40.01 -5.89 -11.56
N SER A 259 -39.91 -6.20 -12.86
CA SER A 259 -38.66 -6.05 -13.62
C SER A 259 -38.47 -4.59 -14.07
N LEU A 260 -37.88 -3.76 -13.22
CA LEU A 260 -37.43 -2.41 -13.56
C LEU A 260 -35.90 -2.34 -13.48
N MET A 261 -35.24 -2.47 -14.64
CA MET A 261 -33.85 -2.03 -14.81
C MET A 261 -33.82 -0.71 -15.56
N PRO A 262 -33.48 0.42 -14.92
CA PRO A 262 -33.18 1.66 -15.62
C PRO A 262 -31.89 1.47 -16.43
N SER A 263 -31.96 1.65 -17.75
CA SER A 263 -30.82 1.48 -18.66
C SER A 263 -29.88 2.69 -18.66
N SER A 264 -29.41 3.10 -17.48
CA SER A 264 -28.37 4.13 -17.28
C SER A 264 -27.90 4.17 -15.82
N MET A 265 -27.14 3.17 -15.38
CA MET A 265 -26.32 3.29 -14.17
C MET A 265 -24.93 3.79 -14.57
N PRO A 266 -24.50 5.00 -14.18
CA PRO A 266 -23.12 5.41 -14.36
C PRO A 266 -22.22 4.47 -13.57
N SER A 267 -21.17 3.95 -14.20
CA SER A 267 -20.13 3.23 -13.48
C SER A 267 -19.30 4.22 -12.66
N LEU A 268 -19.75 4.51 -11.43
CA LEU A 268 -18.95 5.16 -10.39
C LEU A 268 -17.85 4.20 -9.90
N ASN A 269 -16.95 3.86 -10.81
CA ASN A 269 -15.65 3.31 -10.51
C ASN A 269 -14.71 4.53 -10.45
N PRO A 270 -14.38 5.07 -9.27
CA PRO A 270 -13.41 6.15 -9.17
C PRO A 270 -12.11 5.67 -9.83
N SER A 271 -11.61 6.46 -10.78
CA SER A 271 -10.34 6.16 -11.45
C SER A 271 -9.21 6.46 -10.48
N PHE A 272 -8.78 5.45 -9.71
CA PHE A 272 -7.53 5.50 -8.94
C PHE A 272 -6.31 5.36 -9.88
N THR A 273 -6.27 6.25 -10.86
CA THR A 273 -5.08 6.67 -11.58
C THR A 273 -4.49 7.82 -10.78
N PRO A 274 -3.28 7.72 -10.21
CA PRO A 274 -2.59 8.89 -9.66
C PRO A 274 -2.43 9.89 -10.82
N SER A 275 -2.97 11.08 -10.61
CA SER A 275 -3.09 12.12 -11.64
C SER A 275 -2.43 13.35 -11.08
N LEU A 276 -1.42 13.86 -11.78
CA LEU A 276 -0.72 15.10 -11.43
C LEU A 276 -1.60 16.37 -11.65
N ASP A 277 -2.91 16.20 -11.59
CA ASP A 277 -3.98 17.16 -11.77
C ASP A 277 -4.59 17.49 -10.39
N ASN A 278 -4.93 18.77 -10.18
CA ASN A 278 -5.51 19.23 -8.93
C ASN A 278 -6.92 18.64 -8.70
N VAL A 279 -7.09 17.74 -7.72
CA VAL A 279 -8.37 17.04 -7.46
C VAL A 279 -9.45 17.90 -6.79
N VAL A 280 -9.16 19.17 -6.45
CA VAL A 280 -10.19 20.15 -6.04
C VAL A 280 -10.55 21.17 -7.14
N ILE A 281 -9.95 21.11 -8.33
CA ILE A 281 -10.17 22.11 -9.37
C ILE A 281 -11.65 22.19 -9.80
N SER A 282 -12.23 23.40 -9.76
CA SER A 282 -13.64 23.68 -10.04
C SER A 282 -14.67 22.98 -9.12
N ASN A 283 -14.25 22.33 -8.02
CA ASN A 283 -15.16 21.67 -7.08
C ASN A 283 -16.05 22.66 -6.31
N THR A 284 -17.09 22.14 -5.64
CA THR A 284 -17.95 22.95 -4.77
C THR A 284 -17.16 23.46 -3.56
N ALA A 285 -16.96 24.78 -3.49
CA ALA A 285 -16.25 25.46 -2.40
C ALA A 285 -17.15 26.41 -1.61
N SER A 286 -16.91 26.50 -0.30
CA SER A 286 -17.66 27.26 0.69
C SER A 286 -16.73 27.90 1.73
N GLN A 287 -17.17 28.97 2.41
CA GLN A 287 -16.40 29.62 3.48
C GLN A 287 -17.32 30.20 4.56
N SER A 288 -16.78 30.46 5.76
CA SER A 288 -17.51 30.94 6.94
C SER A 288 -18.40 32.16 6.66
N CYS A 289 -17.90 33.10 5.87
CA CYS A 289 -18.62 34.28 5.38
C CYS A 289 -17.83 34.94 4.25
N ASN A 290 -18.49 35.68 3.36
CA ASN A 290 -17.82 36.57 2.41
C ASN A 290 -17.59 37.94 3.09
N TYR A 291 -16.42 38.58 2.88
CA TYR A 291 -16.21 39.97 3.36
C TYR A 291 -17.11 40.97 2.61
N PHE A 292 -17.21 40.84 1.29
CA PHE A 292 -18.03 41.71 0.45
C PHE A 292 -19.31 40.98 -0.02
N PRO A 293 -20.48 41.65 0.01
CA PRO A 293 -21.74 41.08 -0.50
C PRO A 293 -21.85 41.11 -2.04
N ASP A 294 -20.88 41.73 -2.73
CA ASP A 294 -20.86 41.91 -4.18
C ASP A 294 -20.21 40.76 -4.97
N GLY A 295 -19.87 39.65 -4.28
CA GLY A 295 -19.27 38.46 -4.89
C GLY A 295 -17.74 38.50 -5.01
N ARG A 296 -17.06 39.56 -4.57
CA ARG A 296 -15.59 39.56 -4.50
C ARG A 296 -15.08 38.69 -3.35
N GLY A 297 -14.08 37.86 -3.64
CA GLY A 297 -13.44 36.98 -2.66
C GLY A 297 -14.31 35.82 -2.17
N VAL A 298 -15.27 35.36 -2.98
CA VAL A 298 -16.07 34.13 -2.73
C VAL A 298 -15.20 32.87 -2.72
N ALA A 299 -15.65 31.83 -2.01
CA ALA A 299 -14.86 30.61 -1.78
C ALA A 299 -14.39 29.89 -3.05
N THR A 300 -15.17 29.90 -4.13
CA THR A 300 -14.81 29.28 -5.42
C THR A 300 -13.58 29.89 -6.07
N LYS A 301 -13.06 31.02 -5.54
CA LYS A 301 -11.83 31.63 -6.03
C LYS A 301 -10.54 30.89 -5.67
N ALA A 302 -10.58 29.94 -4.73
CA ALA A 302 -9.43 29.09 -4.41
C ALA A 302 -9.55 27.65 -4.92
N VAL A 303 -10.35 27.46 -5.97
CA VAL A 303 -10.45 26.26 -6.82
C VAL A 303 -10.68 26.67 -8.28
N ASP A 304 -10.16 27.83 -8.72
CA ASP A 304 -10.34 28.33 -10.10
C ASP A 304 -9.08 28.27 -10.98
N GLY A 305 -8.01 27.63 -10.48
CA GLY A 305 -6.75 27.40 -11.18
C GLY A 305 -5.88 28.65 -11.33
N ASN A 306 -6.33 29.81 -10.85
CA ASN A 306 -5.54 31.04 -10.89
C ASN A 306 -4.83 31.29 -9.57
N THR A 307 -3.61 30.79 -9.48
CA THR A 307 -2.67 30.95 -8.35
C THR A 307 -2.23 32.40 -8.06
N ASN A 308 -2.78 33.40 -8.76
CA ASN A 308 -2.44 34.82 -8.60
C ASN A 308 -2.97 35.43 -7.30
N GLY A 309 -2.13 35.41 -6.26
CA GLY A 309 -2.40 36.02 -4.96
C GLY A 309 -2.61 37.54 -4.93
N ASN A 310 -2.69 38.26 -6.05
CA ASN A 310 -3.00 39.68 -6.06
C ASN A 310 -4.51 39.94 -6.08
N TYR A 311 -5.07 40.20 -4.89
CA TYR A 311 -6.50 40.44 -4.67
C TYR A 311 -7.10 41.55 -5.57
N PHE A 312 -6.33 42.57 -5.93
CA PHE A 312 -6.82 43.73 -6.69
C PHE A 312 -6.57 43.66 -8.20
N ALA A 313 -5.65 42.80 -8.68
CA ALA A 313 -5.34 42.71 -10.10
C ALA A 313 -6.35 41.86 -10.88
N GLU A 314 -6.70 40.68 -10.34
CA GLU A 314 -7.54 39.69 -11.04
C GLU A 314 -8.67 39.09 -10.16
N GLY A 315 -8.60 39.26 -8.85
CA GLY A 315 -9.67 38.85 -7.93
C GLY A 315 -9.78 37.35 -7.64
N SER A 316 -8.81 36.51 -8.05
CA SER A 316 -8.69 35.10 -7.60
C SER A 316 -8.04 35.00 -6.22
N VAL A 317 -8.61 35.71 -5.24
CA VAL A 317 -8.23 35.60 -3.83
C VAL A 317 -9.48 35.63 -2.98
N THR A 318 -9.75 34.52 -2.30
CA THR A 318 -10.79 34.39 -1.27
C THR A 318 -10.58 35.39 -0.14
N HIS A 319 -11.67 35.86 0.49
CA HIS A 319 -11.58 36.79 1.59
C HIS A 319 -12.76 36.65 2.54
N THR A 320 -12.54 36.01 3.69
CA THR A 320 -13.57 35.90 4.71
C THR A 320 -13.86 37.23 5.38
N CYS A 321 -15.02 37.35 6.02
CA CYS A 321 -15.31 38.46 6.93
C CYS A 321 -14.52 38.32 8.25
N VAL A 322 -14.60 39.33 9.11
CA VAL A 322 -13.86 39.39 10.39
C VAL A 322 -14.62 38.63 11.48
N GLN A 323 -14.09 37.49 11.94
CA GLN A 323 -14.70 36.57 12.93
C GLN A 323 -13.63 35.88 13.79
N LEU A 324 -14.00 35.27 14.93
CA LEU A 324 -13.08 34.49 15.78
C LEU A 324 -12.52 33.28 15.03
N THR A 325 -13.44 32.48 14.49
CA THR A 325 -13.14 31.28 13.70
C THR A 325 -13.55 31.54 12.26
N ASN A 326 -12.58 31.55 11.36
CA ASN A 326 -12.79 31.65 9.92
C ASN A 326 -12.37 30.36 9.24
N TRP A 327 -13.10 29.94 8.22
CA TRP A 327 -12.78 28.73 7.48
C TRP A 327 -13.11 28.85 6.01
N TRP A 328 -12.35 28.14 5.20
CA TRP A 328 -12.63 27.85 3.79
C TRP A 328 -12.66 26.32 3.62
N ARG A 329 -13.53 25.79 2.76
CA ARG A 329 -13.70 24.35 2.57
C ARG A 329 -14.18 24.00 1.16
N ALA A 330 -13.52 23.05 0.51
CA ALA A 330 -14.01 22.41 -0.71
C ALA A 330 -14.43 20.96 -0.44
N ASP A 331 -15.47 20.51 -1.14
CA ASP A 331 -15.79 19.08 -1.27
C ASP A 331 -14.79 18.40 -2.22
N LEU A 332 -14.41 17.16 -1.90
CA LEU A 332 -13.55 16.30 -2.72
C LEU A 332 -14.36 15.32 -3.59
N GLU A 333 -15.65 15.15 -3.31
CA GLU A 333 -16.56 14.15 -3.92
C GLU A 333 -16.17 12.69 -3.63
N ALA A 334 -14.96 12.27 -4.04
CA ALA A 334 -14.29 11.04 -3.64
C ALA A 334 -13.34 11.28 -2.44
N GLY A 335 -12.67 10.20 -2.01
CA GLY A 335 -11.43 10.29 -1.25
C GLY A 335 -10.27 9.91 -2.18
N TYR A 336 -9.10 10.50 -1.98
CA TYR A 336 -7.95 10.40 -2.90
C TYR A 336 -6.68 9.96 -2.17
N ILE A 337 -5.74 9.36 -2.90
CA ILE A 337 -4.34 9.40 -2.49
C ILE A 337 -3.89 10.86 -2.67
N VAL A 338 -3.13 11.39 -1.72
CA VAL A 338 -2.65 12.77 -1.75
C VAL A 338 -1.19 12.77 -1.29
N ASP A 339 -0.29 13.03 -2.22
CA ASP A 339 1.13 13.28 -1.94
C ASP A 339 1.31 14.61 -1.21
N HIS A 340 0.61 15.65 -1.68
CA HIS A 340 0.77 16.99 -1.13
C HIS A 340 -0.41 17.92 -1.39
N VAL A 341 -0.48 18.97 -0.57
CA VAL A 341 -1.41 20.09 -0.74
C VAL A 341 -0.61 21.38 -0.95
N LEU A 342 -0.84 22.02 -2.08
CA LEU A 342 -0.32 23.36 -2.36
C LEU A 342 -1.37 24.39 -1.91
N VAL A 343 -0.95 25.35 -1.08
CA VAL A 343 -1.79 26.51 -0.70
C VAL A 343 -1.11 27.78 -1.16
N TYR A 344 -1.72 28.46 -2.12
CA TYR A 344 -1.25 29.73 -2.64
C TYR A 344 -1.80 30.88 -1.79
N ASN A 345 -0.93 31.74 -1.28
CA ASN A 345 -1.29 32.81 -0.35
C ASN A 345 -1.64 34.10 -1.11
N ARG A 346 -2.49 34.94 -0.52
CA ARG A 346 -2.62 36.35 -0.91
C ARG A 346 -1.26 37.03 -0.81
N ASN A 347 -0.78 37.71 -1.86
CA ASN A 347 0.60 38.20 -1.97
C ASN A 347 0.76 39.73 -2.11
N ASP A 348 -0.29 40.46 -2.51
CA ASP A 348 -0.28 41.93 -2.69
C ASP A 348 -0.12 42.70 -1.37
N CYS A 349 -0.82 42.24 -0.33
CA CYS A 349 -0.66 42.67 1.05
C CYS A 349 -0.86 41.47 1.96
N CYS A 350 -0.76 41.68 3.28
CA CYS A 350 -1.52 40.87 4.24
C CYS A 350 -1.17 39.37 4.30
N ARG A 351 -0.06 38.93 3.68
CA ARG A 351 0.49 37.57 3.66
C ARG A 351 0.54 36.89 5.04
N ASN A 352 0.68 37.68 6.10
CA ASN A 352 0.72 37.21 7.48
C ASN A 352 -0.62 36.66 8.00
N ARG A 353 -1.75 36.93 7.36
CA ARG A 353 -3.10 36.51 7.80
C ARG A 353 -3.25 34.99 7.86
N ILE A 354 -2.67 34.28 6.91
CA ILE A 354 -2.78 32.81 6.81
C ILE A 354 -2.02 32.07 7.92
N VAL A 355 -1.14 32.73 8.67
CA VAL A 355 -0.45 32.10 9.81
C VAL A 355 -1.45 31.75 10.92
N GLY A 356 -1.26 30.57 11.51
CA GLY A 356 -2.21 29.98 12.46
C GLY A 356 -3.40 29.27 11.80
N THR A 357 -3.41 29.14 10.47
CA THR A 357 -4.40 28.32 9.76
C THR A 357 -3.94 26.87 9.76
N SER A 358 -4.84 25.95 10.10
CA SER A 358 -4.64 24.51 9.91
C SER A 358 -5.33 24.04 8.63
N VAL A 359 -4.63 23.24 7.84
CA VAL A 359 -5.14 22.53 6.66
C VAL A 359 -5.55 21.14 7.10
N GLN A 360 -6.79 20.75 6.87
CA GLN A 360 -7.44 19.60 7.49
C GLN A 360 -8.18 18.78 6.45
N PHE A 361 -8.02 17.45 6.48
CA PHE A 361 -8.91 16.53 5.76
C PHE A 361 -10.02 16.04 6.68
N LEU A 362 -11.23 15.91 6.13
CA LEU A 362 -12.44 15.58 6.91
C LEU A 362 -13.28 14.51 6.24
N ASP A 363 -13.94 13.69 7.07
CA ASP A 363 -14.90 12.69 6.63
C ASP A 363 -16.23 13.31 6.13
N ALA A 364 -17.18 12.46 5.75
CA ALA A 364 -18.51 12.90 5.33
C ALA A 364 -19.25 13.74 6.39
N ASN A 365 -18.96 13.51 7.68
CA ASN A 365 -19.63 14.10 8.85
C ASN A 365 -18.92 15.37 9.38
N ASP A 366 -17.91 15.90 8.67
CA ASP A 366 -17.04 17.00 9.12
C ASP A 366 -16.17 16.69 10.35
N THR A 367 -15.89 15.40 10.60
CA THR A 367 -14.87 14.93 11.55
C THR A 367 -13.49 15.14 10.94
N VAL A 368 -12.56 15.78 11.66
CA VAL A 368 -11.17 15.92 11.21
C VAL A 368 -10.46 14.57 11.30
N LEU A 369 -9.93 14.10 10.17
CA LEU A 369 -9.18 12.85 10.06
C LEU A 369 -7.68 13.07 10.30
N CYS A 370 -7.14 14.20 9.83
CA CYS A 370 -5.77 14.63 10.04
C CYS A 370 -5.64 16.14 9.75
N SER A 371 -4.51 16.74 10.13
CA SER A 371 -4.24 18.15 9.84
C SER A 371 -2.77 18.52 9.89
N GLN A 372 -2.40 19.59 9.17
CA GLN A 372 -1.12 20.29 9.30
C GLN A 372 -1.33 21.78 9.53
N SER A 373 -0.33 22.50 10.06
CA SER A 373 -0.47 23.91 10.47
C SER A 373 0.49 24.84 9.74
N ILE A 374 -0.05 25.93 9.18
CA ILE A 374 0.71 27.00 8.55
C ILE A 374 1.28 27.92 9.64
N THR A 375 2.56 27.72 9.97
CA THR A 375 3.27 28.39 11.07
C THR A 375 4.15 29.58 10.64
N ALA A 376 4.44 29.72 9.34
CA ALA A 376 5.33 30.75 8.79
C ALA A 376 4.67 31.55 7.66
N VAL A 377 5.25 32.69 7.27
CA VAL A 377 4.73 33.56 6.18
C VAL A 377 5.44 33.24 4.87
N ASN A 378 4.75 32.57 3.94
CA ASN A 378 5.22 32.30 2.57
C ASN A 378 4.20 32.76 1.54
N ASN A 379 4.61 32.81 0.26
CA ASN A 379 3.69 33.08 -0.86
C ASN A 379 2.97 31.80 -1.33
N VAL A 380 3.59 30.64 -1.15
CA VAL A 380 3.04 29.30 -1.44
C VAL A 380 3.49 28.37 -0.31
N TYR A 381 2.63 27.44 0.09
CA TYR A 381 2.94 26.37 1.03
C TYR A 381 2.83 25.05 0.30
N ASN A 382 3.89 24.25 0.31
CA ASN A 382 3.82 22.84 -0.04
C ASN A 382 3.75 22.05 1.27
N LEU A 383 2.61 21.43 1.53
CA LEU A 383 2.36 20.61 2.71
C LEU A 383 2.40 19.14 2.30
N ASP A 384 3.34 18.39 2.86
CA ASP A 384 3.61 17.00 2.53
C ASP A 384 2.62 16.06 3.22
N PHE A 385 1.70 15.46 2.47
CA PHE A 385 0.72 14.48 2.94
C PHE A 385 1.07 13.04 2.49
N SER A 386 2.27 12.82 1.95
CA SER A 386 2.73 11.50 1.47
C SER A 386 3.10 10.51 2.58
N GLY A 387 3.19 10.98 3.84
CA GLY A 387 3.37 10.11 5.00
C GLY A 387 2.19 9.14 5.20
N SER A 388 2.46 7.94 5.73
CA SER A 388 1.46 6.87 5.96
C SER A 388 0.16 7.35 6.62
N ASP A 389 0.32 8.16 7.67
CA ASP A 389 -0.75 8.67 8.52
C ASP A 389 -1.64 9.67 7.75
N TYR A 390 -1.07 10.31 6.72
CA TYR A 390 -1.71 11.31 5.89
C TYR A 390 -2.36 10.71 4.62
N ILE A 391 -1.74 9.70 3.99
CA ILE A 391 -2.39 8.94 2.91
C ILE A 391 -3.69 8.27 3.42
N MET A 392 -3.66 7.69 4.62
CA MET A 392 -4.84 7.04 5.22
C MET A 392 -5.96 8.02 5.60
N CYS A 393 -5.66 9.29 5.90
CA CYS A 393 -6.70 10.29 6.16
C CYS A 393 -7.28 10.88 4.86
N ALA A 394 -6.44 11.18 3.86
CA ALA A 394 -6.89 11.78 2.60
C ALA A 394 -7.75 10.82 1.77
N SER A 395 -7.41 9.53 1.77
CA SER A 395 -8.18 8.47 1.09
C SER A 395 -9.56 8.20 1.70
N GLN A 396 -9.76 8.57 2.98
CA GLN A 396 -11.05 8.54 3.66
C GLN A 396 -11.78 9.89 3.63
N ALA A 397 -11.12 10.96 3.19
CA ALA A 397 -11.68 12.29 3.19
C ALA A 397 -12.84 12.44 2.19
N ARG A 398 -13.70 13.41 2.47
CA ARG A 398 -14.71 13.94 1.56
C ARG A 398 -14.65 15.44 1.40
N ARG A 399 -13.87 16.12 2.26
CA ARG A 399 -13.63 17.58 2.21
C ARG A 399 -12.21 17.90 2.65
N ILE A 400 -11.70 19.01 2.13
CA ILE A 400 -10.52 19.70 2.67
C ILE A 400 -10.97 21.05 3.27
N ARG A 401 -10.52 21.37 4.48
CA ARG A 401 -10.80 22.64 5.19
C ARG A 401 -9.51 23.34 5.55
N LEU A 402 -9.45 24.64 5.27
CA LEU A 402 -8.52 25.55 5.91
C LEU A 402 -9.26 26.23 7.07
N LEU A 403 -8.85 25.94 8.31
CA LEU A 403 -9.46 26.45 9.54
C LEU A 403 -8.49 27.40 10.25
N LYS A 404 -8.90 28.66 10.42
CA LYS A 404 -8.16 29.70 11.13
C LYS A 404 -8.93 30.12 12.38
N GLU A 405 -8.36 29.82 13.55
CA GLU A 405 -8.91 30.24 14.84
C GLU A 405 -8.07 31.38 15.41
N ASN A 406 -8.72 32.36 16.02
CA ASN A 406 -8.09 33.55 16.58
C ASN A 406 -8.65 33.82 17.97
N GLU A 407 -7.78 34.04 18.97
CA GLU A 407 -8.18 34.40 20.34
C GLU A 407 -8.98 35.72 20.40
N VAL A 408 -8.77 36.61 19.42
CA VAL A 408 -9.33 37.97 19.38
C VAL A 408 -9.77 38.34 17.96
N ALA A 409 -11.08 38.50 17.75
CA ALA A 409 -11.66 38.77 16.44
C ALA A 409 -11.64 40.25 15.99
N VAL A 410 -11.26 41.21 16.84
CA VAL A 410 -11.48 42.65 16.56
C VAL A 410 -10.42 43.32 15.68
N ASN A 411 -9.72 42.57 14.82
CA ASN A 411 -8.80 43.15 13.84
C ASN A 411 -8.66 42.34 12.54
N ASP A 412 -8.10 42.99 11.53
CA ASP A 412 -7.90 42.49 10.16
C ASP A 412 -7.03 41.21 10.05
N ASN A 413 -6.27 40.83 11.07
CA ASN A 413 -5.51 39.57 11.07
C ASN A 413 -6.39 38.33 11.34
N ALA A 414 -7.64 38.50 11.77
CA ALA A 414 -8.58 37.40 11.99
C ALA A 414 -9.19 36.82 10.70
N VAL A 415 -9.10 37.57 9.59
CA VAL A 415 -9.51 37.15 8.24
C VAL A 415 -8.68 35.97 7.74
N LEU A 416 -9.32 35.02 7.06
CA LEU A 416 -8.66 34.06 6.18
C LEU A 416 -8.75 34.56 4.73
N SER A 417 -7.63 34.52 4.00
CA SER A 417 -7.58 34.87 2.59
C SER A 417 -6.46 34.11 1.88
N LEU A 418 -6.80 33.34 0.87
CA LEU A 418 -5.91 32.53 0.04
C LEU A 418 -6.26 32.64 -1.45
N ALA A 419 -5.29 32.40 -2.30
CA ALA A 419 -5.41 32.48 -3.75
C ALA A 419 -6.02 31.21 -4.33
N GLU A 420 -5.33 30.07 -4.19
CA GLU A 420 -5.71 28.75 -4.73
C GLU A 420 -5.35 27.66 -3.71
N VAL A 421 -6.12 26.56 -3.69
CA VAL A 421 -5.74 25.28 -3.08
C VAL A 421 -5.61 24.24 -4.19
N GLU A 422 -4.48 23.54 -4.22
CA GLU A 422 -4.28 22.38 -5.09
C GLU A 422 -4.04 21.14 -4.23
N VAL A 423 -4.73 20.05 -4.53
CA VAL A 423 -4.61 18.75 -3.85
C VAL A 423 -4.15 17.73 -4.88
N MET A 424 -3.01 17.09 -4.65
CA MET A 424 -2.24 16.36 -5.68
C MET A 424 -1.87 14.95 -5.20
N GLY A 425 -1.96 13.91 -6.05
CA GLY A 425 -1.57 12.53 -5.75
C GLY A 425 -1.97 11.52 -6.83
#